data_AF-A0A8S3CI48-F1
#
_entry.id   AF-A0A8S3CI48-F1
#
_cell.length_a   1.000
_cell.length_b   1.000
_cell.length_c   1.000
_cell.angle_alpha   90.00
_cell.angle_beta   90.00
_cell.angle_gamma   90.00
#
_symmetry.space_group_name_H-M   'P 1'
#
loop_
_entity.id
_entity.type
_entity.pdbx_description
1 polymer ?
#
loop_
_entity_poly.entity_id
_entity_poly.type
_entity_poly.pdbx_seq_one_letter_code
_entity_poly.pdbx_strand_id
1 'polypeptide(L)' 'FRHSSVLNVTLSCDHRVIDGAVGAQWLQEFKQFLENPGSMIL' A
#
# COMPACT_ATOMS: atom_id res chain seq x y z
N PHE A 1 -14.09 -3.53 24.28
CA PHE A 1 -12.71 -3.51 23.75
C PHE A 1 -12.78 -3.48 22.23
N ARG A 2 -12.16 -2.48 21.57
CA ARG A 2 -12.05 -2.45 20.10
C ARG A 2 -10.77 -3.20 19.72
N HIS A 3 -10.89 -4.30 18.97
CA HIS A 3 -9.74 -5.00 18.42
C HIS A 3 -9.35 -4.31 17.10
N SER A 4 -8.08 -3.91 16.98
CA SER A 4 -7.53 -3.35 15.74
C SER A 4 -6.42 -4.27 15.27
N SER A 5 -6.59 -4.88 14.09
CA SER A 5 -5.52 -5.64 13.43
C SER A 5 -4.63 -4.66 12.65
N VAL A 6 -3.31 -4.77 12.83
CA VAL A 6 -2.32 -3.93 12.15
C VAL A 6 -1.37 -4.83 11.37
N LEU A 7 -1.10 -4.48 10.12
CA LEU A 7 -0.16 -5.18 9.24
C LEU A 7 1.00 -4.25 8.89
N ASN A 8 2.22 -4.73 9.11
CA ASN A 8 3.44 -4.04 8.69
C ASN A 8 3.85 -4.55 7.32
N VAL A 9 4.02 -3.65 6.34
CA VAL A 9 4.40 -4.00 4.97
C VAL A 9 5.57 -3.14 4.54
N THR A 10 6.53 -3.76 3.85
CA THR A 10 7.71 -3.10 3.31
C THR A 10 7.74 -3.28 1.79
N LEU A 11 7.95 -2.19 1.05
CA LEU A 11 8.16 -2.20 -0.39
C LEU A 11 9.64 -1.97 -0.70
N SER A 12 10.21 -2.79 -1.58
CA SER A 12 11.53 -2.57 -2.16
C SER A 12 11.37 -2.22 -3.64
N CYS A 13 11.97 -1.10 -4.07
CA CYS A 13 11.91 -0.61 -5.45
C CYS A 13 13.32 -0.41 -6.01
N ASP A 14 13.49 -0.52 -7.33
CA ASP A 14 14.70 -0.03 -8.00
C ASP A 14 14.62 1.49 -8.15
N HIS A 15 15.48 2.20 -7.41
CA HIS A 15 15.49 3.67 -7.37
C HIS A 15 15.92 4.36 -8.67
N ARG A 16 16.51 3.63 -9.62
CA ARG A 16 16.87 4.20 -10.94
C ARG A 16 15.64 4.38 -11.82
N VAL A 17 14.58 3.63 -11.53
CA VAL A 17 13.34 3.61 -12.30
C VAL A 17 12.20 4.25 -11.51
N ILE A 18 12.16 4.04 -10.19
CA ILE A 18 11.09 4.51 -9.31
C ILE A 18 11.65 5.52 -8.32
N ASP A 19 11.12 6.73 -8.36
CA ASP A 19 11.40 7.72 -7.33
C ASP A 19 10.59 7.45 -6.04
N GLY A 20 11.00 8.09 -4.95
CA GLY A 20 10.36 7.91 -3.65
C GLY A 20 8.90 8.39 -3.59
N ALA A 21 8.52 9.38 -4.40
CA ALA A 21 7.15 9.91 -4.40
C ALA A 21 6.19 8.91 -5.06
N VAL A 22 6.59 8.32 -6.19
CA VAL A 22 5.85 7.26 -6.88
C VAL A 22 5.73 6.02 -5.98
N GLY A 23 6.82 5.62 -5.31
CA GLY A 23 6.79 4.51 -4.36
C GLY A 23 5.85 4.75 -3.18
N ALA A 24 5.82 5.96 -2.63
CA ALA A 24 4.90 6.35 -1.56
C ALA A 24 3.44 6.35 -2.02
N GLN A 25 3.17 6.90 -3.21
CA GLN A 25 1.84 6.88 -3.80
C GLN A 25 1.35 5.45 -4.03
N TRP A 26 2.22 4.57 -4.52
CA TRP A 26 1.89 3.16 -4.70
C TRP A 26 1.52 2.47 -3.37
N LEU A 27 2.28 2.71 -2.30
CA LEU A 27 1.99 2.17 -0.97
C LEU A 27 0.66 2.70 -0.41
N GLN A 28 0.33 3.95 -0.70
CA GLN A 28 -0.95 4.56 -0.30
C GLN A 28 -2.13 3.86 -0.99
N GLU A 29 -2.06 3.62 -2.29
CA GLU A 29 -3.09 2.89 -3.04
C GLU A 29 -3.17 1.42 -2.61
N PHE A 30 -2.02 0.77 -2.43
CA PHE A 30 -1.95 -0.61 -1.93
C PHE A 30 -2.65 -0.76 -0.57
N LYS A 31 -2.44 0.19 0.35
CA LYS A 31 -3.15 0.21 1.63
C LYS A 31 -4.66 0.32 1.43
N GLN A 32 -5.13 1.21 0.55
CA GLN A 32 -6.57 1.40 0.29
C GLN A 32 -7.21 0.12 -0.24
N PHE A 33 -6.53 -0.59 -1.14
CA PHE A 33 -7.01 -1.85 -1.67
C PHE A 33 -7.10 -2.95 -0.61
N LEU A 34 -6.15 -3.02 0.33
CA LEU A 34 -6.22 -3.97 1.44
C LEU A 34 -7.33 -3.63 2.45
N GLU A 35 -7.58 -2.34 2.69
CA GLU A 35 -8.66 -1.90 3.57
C GLU A 35 -10.04 -2.10 2.94
N ASN A 36 -10.14 -2.02 1.61
CA ASN A 36 -11.39 -2.21 0.86
C ASN A 36 -11.18 -3.14 -0.35
N PRO A 37 -11.16 -4.48 -0.16
CA PRO A 37 -10.84 -5.42 -1.25
C PRO A 37 -11.74 -5.32 -2.50
N GLY A 38 -12.95 -4.79 -2.36
CA GLY A 38 -13.86 -4.56 -3.49
C GLY A 38 -13.34 -3.54 -4.50
N SER A 39 -12.47 -2.59 -4.10
CA SER A 39 -11.89 -1.62 -5.03
C SER A 39 -10.80 -2.23 -5.93
N MET A 40 -10.35 -3.47 -5.67
CA MET A 40 -9.48 -4.21 -6.58
C MET A 40 -10.24 -4.81 -7.77
N ILE A 41 -11.57 -4.87 -7.73
CA ILE A 41 -12.41 -5.46 -8.77
C ILE A 41 -12.97 -4.32 -9.64
N LEU A 42 -12.83 -4.45 -10.97
CA LEU A 42 -13.32 -3.49 -11.97
C LEU A 42 -14.85 -3.51 -12.10
#